data_AF-A0A0M8MT29-F1
#
_entry.id   AF-A0A0M8MT29-F1
#
_cell.length_a   1.000
_cell.length_b   1.000
_cell.length_c   1.000
_cell.angle_alpha   90.00
_cell.angle_beta   90.00
_cell.angle_gamma   90.00
#
_symmetry.space_group_name_H-M   'P 1'
#
loop_
_entity.id
_entity.type
_entity.pdbx_description
1 polymer ?
#
loop_
_entity_poly.entity_id
_entity_poly.type
_entity_poly.pdbx_seq_one_letter_code
_entity_poly.pdbx_strand_id
1 'polypeptide(L)'
;MASETPGLLEVEPITIFAYDDTVEKKKSLFAPIERFERDEYGAQRREEAYKNTWRQAEHRLRSLVERLYAPFFNEVKERIHYNAEPLVPVTVLDMSASASDDMFPTLLMQHVEQAHQCCIYMNVSQCPNLVSALSCFVSQAILPVLQCHEQGTDLFQAAEQSDLTAIPRLYAAAQMDMPEFLLVVDQVQTFPVSVLNDALQSILLWASADNNGIEKKLHILLTFTAPIPVLPREQMPSTLYETKSWLPSIIMSRVLMRMDVYTIAWPDKSEFWERAICPFFLCPTTSMWLGRSVFEMVRRRYWHTSPSWDAVAQCIRLCYLEHFRTQAITAFFDEVPDPALLSQHWTEEMKAYLLVTLTSPYPKGSDLPHDIRMLVSDEKQLLRSLPMFRHELRSYMTRCLLHFTGIETLLHVTRMNGVYGTKLGITGAIAAVLEWAPPFTDWNYTQTAAYALTATTPLLAQFDTLLNNVYATLTNTLARELLDALLRRLEEFEAIPDEIDLDIVQVAKKQLASAPTPSSDAQEEAPLASFVQQYFTRWPAATNTLEASHIPGLAAAIWTYDFADPVSTVLEGASRANVLLALDAPTETLASMWATSRMASGQLQRDMAEWPERIWN
;
A
#
# COMPACT_ATOMS: atom_id res chain seq x y z
N MET A 1 -6.99 30.60 22.88
CA MET A 1 -7.25 31.54 21.78
C MET A 1 -7.81 30.73 20.64
N ALA A 2 -9.10 30.91 20.36
CA ALA A 2 -9.76 30.35 19.20
C ALA A 2 -9.49 31.27 17.99
N SER A 3 -9.06 30.69 16.88
CA SER A 3 -9.18 31.23 15.52
C SER A 3 -9.22 30.01 14.60
N GLU A 4 -10.41 29.49 14.31
CA GLU A 4 -11.09 29.76 13.03
C GLU A 4 -10.24 29.39 11.81
N THR A 5 -10.21 28.09 11.50
CA THR A 5 -10.16 27.58 10.13
C THR A 5 -11.18 26.45 9.98
N PRO A 6 -12.48 26.76 9.80
CA PRO A 6 -13.42 25.80 9.25
C PRO A 6 -13.31 25.86 7.72
N GLY A 7 -13.14 24.72 7.06
CA GLY A 7 -13.19 24.63 5.60
C GLY A 7 -11.86 24.31 4.91
N LEU A 8 -11.15 23.29 5.39
CA LEU A 8 -10.58 22.36 4.40
C LEU A 8 -11.80 21.61 3.87
N LEU A 9 -12.14 21.85 2.61
CA LEU A 9 -13.01 20.95 1.86
C LEU A 9 -12.42 19.55 2.10
N GLU A 10 -13.11 18.74 2.90
CA GLU A 10 -12.97 17.29 2.81
C GLU A 10 -13.28 16.99 1.35
N VAL A 11 -12.23 16.83 0.55
CA VAL A 11 -12.37 16.24 -0.76
C VAL A 11 -12.97 14.89 -0.46
N GLU A 12 -14.25 14.72 -0.80
CA GLU A 12 -14.92 13.43 -0.66
C GLU A 12 -13.93 12.36 -1.14
N PRO A 13 -13.65 11.33 -0.32
CA PRO A 13 -12.79 10.26 -0.77
C PRO A 13 -13.36 9.81 -2.10
N ILE A 14 -12.55 9.90 -3.17
CA ILE A 14 -12.94 9.39 -4.48
C ILE A 14 -13.30 7.93 -4.22
N THR A 15 -14.60 7.66 -4.14
CA THR A 15 -15.11 6.34 -3.81
C THR A 15 -14.49 5.39 -4.80
N ILE A 16 -13.89 4.32 -4.26
CA ILE A 16 -13.43 3.20 -5.05
C ILE A 16 -14.65 2.75 -5.85
N PHE A 17 -14.68 3.07 -7.14
CA PHE A 17 -15.56 2.32 -8.05
C PHE A 17 -15.02 0.91 -7.99
N ALA A 18 -15.62 0.07 -7.15
CA ALA A 18 -15.51 -1.36 -7.26
C ALA A 18 -15.78 -1.66 -8.74
N TYR A 19 -14.86 -2.35 -9.39
CA TYR A 19 -15.10 -2.80 -10.75
C TYR A 19 -16.20 -3.86 -10.65
N ASP A 20 -17.44 -3.41 -10.70
CA ASP A 20 -18.61 -4.26 -10.61
C ASP A 20 -18.76 -4.95 -11.97
N ASP A 21 -18.31 -6.21 -12.04
CA ASP A 21 -18.42 -7.07 -13.24
C ASP A 21 -19.88 -7.24 -13.71
N THR A 22 -20.85 -6.73 -12.95
CA THR A 22 -22.29 -6.81 -13.22
C THR A 22 -22.86 -5.63 -14.03
N VAL A 23 -22.11 -4.54 -14.25
CA VAL A 23 -22.59 -3.39 -15.04
C VAL A 23 -22.35 -3.63 -16.54
N GLU A 24 -23.43 -3.51 -17.32
CA GLU A 24 -23.56 -3.87 -18.75
C GLU A 24 -22.30 -3.67 -19.62
N LYS A 25 -21.89 -4.76 -20.30
CA LYS A 25 -20.83 -4.95 -21.32
C LYS A 25 -20.80 -3.99 -22.54
N LYS A 26 -21.32 -2.77 -22.51
CA LYS A 26 -21.61 -2.05 -23.76
C LYS A 26 -20.59 -1.02 -24.26
N LYS A 27 -19.57 -0.61 -23.50
CA LYS A 27 -18.45 0.18 -24.03
C LYS A 27 -17.15 -0.11 -23.27
N SER A 28 -16.06 -0.32 -24.01
CA SER A 28 -14.69 -0.39 -23.46
C SER A 28 -14.40 0.87 -22.63
N LEU A 29 -13.70 0.71 -21.51
CA LEU A 29 -13.23 1.82 -20.67
C LEU A 29 -12.26 2.73 -21.46
N PHE A 30 -11.56 2.15 -22.44
CA PHE A 30 -10.57 2.84 -23.24
C PHE A 30 -11.10 3.10 -24.65
N ALA A 31 -10.87 4.34 -25.11
CA ALA A 31 -11.06 4.68 -26.51
C ALA A 31 -9.79 4.36 -27.31
N PRO A 32 -9.90 4.07 -28.62
CA PRO A 32 -8.75 4.02 -29.50
C PRO A 32 -7.97 5.32 -29.46
N ILE A 33 -6.63 5.23 -29.40
CA ILE A 33 -5.77 6.40 -29.59
C ILE A 33 -5.61 6.59 -31.09
N GLU A 34 -6.45 7.44 -31.69
CA GLU A 34 -6.63 7.60 -33.15
C GLU A 34 -5.32 7.74 -33.95
N ARG A 35 -4.28 8.32 -33.35
CA ARG A 35 -2.97 8.47 -33.99
C ARG A 35 -2.24 7.13 -34.21
N PHE A 36 -2.44 6.17 -33.32
CA PHE A 36 -1.68 4.91 -33.26
C PHE A 36 -2.53 3.67 -33.58
N GLU A 37 -3.85 3.76 -33.40
CA GLU A 37 -4.78 2.64 -33.46
C GLU A 37 -5.84 2.88 -34.53
N ARG A 38 -6.10 1.86 -35.35
CA ARG A 38 -7.08 1.93 -36.45
C ARG A 38 -8.49 1.56 -36.01
N ASP A 39 -8.60 0.78 -34.93
CA ASP A 39 -9.86 0.26 -34.41
C ASP A 39 -9.78 0.03 -32.89
N GLU A 40 -10.82 -0.59 -32.32
CA GLU A 40 -10.94 -0.85 -30.88
C GLU A 40 -10.03 -1.97 -30.36
N TYR A 41 -9.35 -2.73 -31.23
CA TYR A 41 -8.58 -3.90 -30.81
C TYR A 41 -7.46 -3.54 -29.83
N GLY A 42 -6.68 -2.50 -30.16
CA GLY A 42 -5.59 -2.04 -29.28
C GLY A 42 -6.10 -1.48 -27.94
N ALA A 43 -7.23 -0.76 -27.95
CA ALA A 43 -7.87 -0.27 -26.74
C ALA A 43 -8.37 -1.41 -25.83
N GLN A 44 -8.96 -2.45 -26.41
CA GLN A 44 -9.40 -3.65 -25.68
C GLN A 44 -8.22 -4.39 -25.04
N ARG A 45 -7.10 -4.54 -25.75
CA ARG A 45 -5.88 -5.16 -25.20
C ARG A 45 -5.33 -4.40 -24.01
N ARG A 46 -5.26 -3.06 -24.09
CA ARG A 46 -4.83 -2.22 -22.97
C ARG A 46 -5.76 -2.35 -21.77
N GLU A 47 -7.07 -2.39 -22.01
CA GLU A 47 -8.05 -2.53 -20.94
C GLU A 47 -7.93 -3.89 -20.23
N GLU A 48 -7.73 -4.96 -20.97
CA GLU A 48 -7.50 -6.30 -20.42
C GLU A 48 -6.21 -6.34 -19.58
N ALA A 49 -5.11 -5.80 -20.11
CA ALA A 49 -3.85 -5.69 -19.38
C ALA A 49 -4.02 -4.88 -18.09
N TYR A 50 -4.65 -3.70 -18.15
CA TYR A 50 -4.95 -2.89 -16.97
C TYR A 50 -5.73 -3.67 -15.90
N LYS A 51 -6.82 -4.36 -16.29
CA LYS A 51 -7.63 -5.12 -15.34
C LYS A 51 -6.82 -6.24 -14.69
N ASN A 52 -6.00 -6.94 -15.47
CA ASN A 52 -5.19 -8.03 -14.96
C ASN A 52 -4.10 -7.50 -13.99
N THR A 53 -3.37 -6.47 -14.40
CA THR A 53 -2.36 -5.78 -13.58
C THR A 53 -2.96 -5.25 -12.27
N TRP A 54 -4.12 -4.57 -12.32
CA TRP A 54 -4.77 -4.05 -11.12
C TRP A 54 -5.23 -5.16 -10.17
N ARG A 55 -5.89 -6.21 -10.67
CA ARG A 55 -6.32 -7.33 -9.82
C ARG A 55 -5.14 -7.99 -9.09
N GLN A 56 -4.02 -8.18 -9.78
CA GLN A 56 -2.79 -8.71 -9.17
C GLN A 56 -2.22 -7.75 -8.12
N ALA A 57 -2.27 -6.44 -8.38
CA ALA A 57 -1.77 -5.41 -7.47
C ALA A 57 -2.61 -5.32 -6.20
N GLU A 58 -3.93 -5.29 -6.36
CA GLU A 58 -4.91 -5.26 -5.29
C GLU A 58 -4.77 -6.50 -4.41
N HIS A 59 -4.67 -7.69 -5.01
CA HIS A 59 -4.42 -8.93 -4.29
C HIS A 59 -3.10 -8.88 -3.50
N ARG A 60 -2.04 -8.35 -4.11
CA ARG A 60 -0.74 -8.20 -3.44
C ARG A 60 -0.81 -7.23 -2.26
N LEU A 61 -1.38 -6.04 -2.46
CA LEU A 61 -1.56 -5.06 -1.38
C LEU A 61 -2.38 -5.66 -0.23
N ARG A 62 -3.51 -6.31 -0.54
CA ARG A 62 -4.37 -6.95 0.46
C ARG A 62 -3.65 -8.07 1.21
N SER A 63 -2.91 -8.93 0.53
CA SER A 63 -2.16 -10.01 1.18
C SER A 63 -1.03 -9.50 2.11
N LEU A 64 -0.39 -8.38 1.77
CA LEU A 64 0.60 -7.73 2.63
C LEU A 64 -0.04 -7.14 3.89
N VAL A 65 -1.21 -6.51 3.73
CA VAL A 65 -2.01 -5.97 4.84
C VAL A 65 -2.53 -7.09 5.75
N GLU A 66 -3.09 -8.15 5.19
CA GLU A 66 -3.54 -9.34 5.93
C GLU A 66 -2.38 -9.96 6.70
N ARG A 67 -1.19 -10.08 6.10
CA ARG A 67 0.01 -10.59 6.76
C ARG A 67 0.46 -9.70 7.92
N LEU A 68 0.37 -8.38 7.78
CA LEU A 68 0.70 -7.42 8.84
C LEU A 68 -0.23 -7.59 10.04
N TYR A 69 -1.54 -7.73 9.80
CA TYR A 69 -2.54 -7.77 10.86
C TYR A 69 -2.84 -9.18 11.41
N ALA A 70 -2.46 -10.25 10.70
CA ALA A 70 -2.71 -11.65 11.10
C ALA A 70 -2.32 -12.00 12.55
N PRO A 71 -1.15 -11.57 13.09
CA PRO A 71 -0.80 -11.85 14.48
C PRO A 71 -1.80 -11.25 15.48
N PHE A 72 -2.29 -10.04 15.20
CA PHE A 72 -3.25 -9.34 16.05
C PHE A 72 -4.64 -9.96 15.95
N PHE A 73 -5.04 -10.41 14.76
CA PHE A 73 -6.27 -11.18 14.59
C PHE A 73 -6.26 -12.49 15.37
N ASN A 74 -5.13 -13.20 15.37
CA ASN A 74 -4.96 -14.42 16.15
C ASN A 74 -5.03 -14.13 17.66
N GLU A 75 -4.41 -13.05 18.13
CA GLU A 75 -4.49 -12.63 19.52
C GLU A 75 -5.93 -12.28 19.95
N VAL A 76 -6.68 -11.55 19.11
CA VAL A 76 -8.10 -11.28 19.35
C VAL A 76 -8.90 -12.58 19.45
N LYS A 77 -8.67 -13.51 18.53
CA LYS A 77 -9.37 -14.80 18.50
C LYS A 77 -9.09 -15.62 19.76
N GLU A 78 -7.84 -15.66 20.23
CA GLU A 78 -7.48 -16.31 21.49
C GLU A 78 -8.18 -15.67 22.69
N ARG A 79 -8.28 -14.32 22.70
CA ARG A 79 -8.91 -13.57 23.80
C ARG A 79 -10.42 -13.68 23.85
N ILE A 80 -11.08 -13.87 22.72
CA ILE A 80 -12.54 -14.03 22.68
C ILE A 80 -13.01 -15.27 23.43
N HIS A 81 -12.20 -16.34 23.45
CA HIS A 81 -12.50 -17.57 24.19
C HIS A 81 -12.03 -17.55 25.66
N TYR A 82 -11.46 -16.44 26.12
CA TYR A 82 -11.02 -16.29 27.50
C TYR A 82 -12.23 -16.13 28.43
N ASN A 83 -12.33 -16.98 29.46
CA ASN A 83 -13.34 -16.82 30.51
C ASN A 83 -12.74 -16.08 31.72
N ALA A 84 -13.35 -14.94 32.07
CA ALA A 84 -12.86 -14.01 33.10
C ALA A 84 -13.76 -13.96 34.35
N GLU A 85 -14.64 -14.95 34.55
CA GLU A 85 -15.61 -14.98 35.65
C GLU A 85 -14.98 -14.61 37.01
N PRO A 86 -15.55 -13.63 37.75
CA PRO A 86 -16.89 -13.02 37.59
C PRO A 86 -16.95 -11.77 36.69
N LEU A 87 -15.86 -11.35 36.07
CA LEU A 87 -15.81 -10.17 35.19
C LEU A 87 -16.15 -10.54 33.75
N VAL A 88 -16.64 -9.56 32.98
CA VAL A 88 -16.85 -9.73 31.54
C VAL A 88 -15.53 -9.45 30.81
N PRO A 89 -15.02 -10.37 29.98
CA PRO A 89 -13.79 -10.13 29.21
C PRO A 89 -14.01 -9.02 28.17
N VAL A 90 -13.11 -8.05 28.16
CA VAL A 90 -13.13 -6.91 27.24
C VAL A 90 -11.77 -6.79 26.55
N THR A 91 -11.77 -6.86 25.22
CA THR A 91 -10.59 -6.59 24.40
C THR A 91 -10.69 -5.19 23.79
N VAL A 92 -9.70 -4.36 24.04
CA VAL A 92 -9.58 -3.02 23.49
C VAL A 92 -8.57 -3.05 22.35
N LEU A 93 -9.01 -2.72 21.14
CA LEU A 93 -8.15 -2.52 19.97
C LEU A 93 -7.74 -1.06 19.88
N ASP A 94 -6.49 -0.78 20.23
CA ASP A 94 -5.93 0.56 20.14
C ASP A 94 -5.32 0.84 18.75
N MET A 95 -6.17 1.39 17.89
CA MET A 95 -5.90 1.77 16.50
C MET A 95 -5.51 3.25 16.35
N SER A 96 -5.30 3.98 17.45
CA SER A 96 -5.08 5.43 17.47
C SER A 96 -3.89 5.93 16.65
N ALA A 97 -2.88 5.09 16.42
CA ALA A 97 -1.71 5.43 15.61
C ALA A 97 -1.67 4.67 14.28
N SER A 98 -2.66 3.82 14.02
CA SER A 98 -2.71 2.94 12.86
C SER A 98 -3.09 3.69 11.60
N ALA A 99 -2.74 3.11 10.46
CA ALA A 99 -3.35 3.52 9.20
C ALA A 99 -4.85 3.19 9.23
N SER A 100 -5.70 4.07 8.73
CA SER A 100 -7.13 3.78 8.62
C SER A 100 -7.37 2.81 7.45
N ASP A 101 -8.17 1.78 7.72
CA ASP A 101 -8.68 0.85 6.72
C ASP A 101 -10.18 0.70 6.99
N ASP A 102 -11.01 1.24 6.11
CA ASP A 102 -12.47 1.21 6.27
C ASP A 102 -13.01 -0.23 6.13
N MET A 103 -12.26 -1.14 5.50
CA MET A 103 -12.60 -2.55 5.42
C MET A 103 -12.22 -3.33 6.69
N PHE A 104 -11.44 -2.75 7.60
CA PHE A 104 -10.93 -3.44 8.78
C PHE A 104 -12.02 -4.11 9.64
N PRO A 105 -13.11 -3.41 10.04
CA PRO A 105 -14.16 -4.05 10.83
C PRO A 105 -14.70 -5.30 10.12
N THR A 106 -14.87 -5.24 8.80
CA THR A 106 -15.33 -6.37 8.00
C THR A 106 -14.31 -7.52 7.98
N LEU A 107 -13.02 -7.23 7.82
CA LEU A 107 -11.94 -8.22 7.84
C LEU A 107 -11.81 -8.89 9.20
N LEU A 108 -11.95 -8.13 10.29
CA LEU A 108 -11.97 -8.64 11.64
C LEU A 108 -13.14 -9.61 11.85
N MET A 109 -14.34 -9.20 11.43
CA MET A 109 -15.52 -10.06 11.54
C MET A 109 -15.33 -11.36 10.76
N GLN A 110 -14.80 -11.30 9.53
CA GLN A 110 -14.50 -12.50 8.74
C GLN A 110 -13.53 -13.47 9.43
N HIS A 111 -12.56 -12.95 10.21
CA HIS A 111 -11.59 -13.77 10.93
C HIS A 111 -12.11 -14.32 12.26
N VAL A 112 -13.04 -13.60 12.88
CA VAL A 112 -13.54 -13.87 14.22
C VAL A 112 -14.86 -14.67 14.20
N GLU A 113 -15.70 -14.48 13.20
CA GLU A 113 -16.99 -15.18 13.07
C GLU A 113 -16.80 -16.70 13.01
N GLN A 114 -17.48 -17.41 13.92
CA GLN A 114 -17.50 -18.87 14.00
C GLN A 114 -18.95 -19.37 14.05
N ALA A 115 -19.16 -20.67 13.76
CA ALA A 115 -20.48 -21.29 13.61
C ALA A 115 -21.41 -21.21 14.85
N HIS A 116 -20.91 -20.82 16.02
CA HIS A 116 -21.66 -20.75 17.29
C HIS A 116 -21.58 -19.38 17.99
N GLN A 117 -21.11 -18.34 17.31
CA GLN A 117 -21.05 -16.98 17.82
C GLN A 117 -22.13 -16.09 17.21
N CYS A 118 -22.76 -15.28 18.07
CA CYS A 118 -23.64 -14.20 17.65
C CYS A 118 -22.89 -12.88 17.76
N CYS A 119 -22.58 -12.29 16.61
CA CYS A 119 -21.87 -11.02 16.54
C CYS A 119 -22.86 -9.85 16.53
N ILE A 120 -22.63 -8.88 17.42
CA ILE A 120 -23.47 -7.70 17.58
C ILE A 120 -22.59 -6.48 17.33
N TYR A 121 -22.96 -5.67 16.35
CA TYR A 121 -22.20 -4.48 15.97
C TYR A 121 -22.94 -3.21 16.39
N MET A 122 -22.26 -2.35 17.16
CA MET A 122 -22.74 -1.04 17.56
C MET A 122 -21.88 0.06 16.94
N ASN A 123 -22.51 0.91 16.13
CA ASN A 123 -21.93 2.16 15.66
C ASN A 123 -22.73 3.37 16.18
N VAL A 124 -22.12 4.56 16.12
CA VAL A 124 -22.75 5.79 16.61
C VAL A 124 -23.97 6.19 15.78
N SER A 125 -23.94 5.95 14.47
CA SER A 125 -25.03 6.32 13.57
C SER A 125 -26.33 5.55 13.87
N GLN A 126 -26.24 4.30 14.32
CA GLN A 126 -27.38 3.47 14.73
C GLN A 126 -27.76 3.67 16.20
N CYS A 127 -26.87 4.20 17.04
CA CYS A 127 -27.03 4.27 18.48
C CYS A 127 -27.00 5.71 19.05
N PRO A 128 -27.88 6.64 18.60
CA PRO A 128 -27.86 8.03 19.06
C PRO A 128 -28.34 8.21 20.51
N ASN A 129 -29.07 7.23 21.07
CA ASN A 129 -29.59 7.25 22.43
C ASN A 129 -29.61 5.83 23.04
N LEU A 130 -29.89 5.72 24.35
CA LEU A 130 -29.88 4.46 25.07
C LEU A 130 -30.88 3.42 24.53
N VAL A 131 -32.08 3.85 24.16
CA VAL A 131 -33.12 2.94 23.64
C VAL A 131 -32.67 2.36 22.31
N SER A 132 -32.12 3.19 21.41
CA SER A 132 -31.57 2.73 20.14
C SER A 132 -30.37 1.79 20.34
N ALA A 133 -29.48 2.07 21.30
CA ALA A 133 -28.35 1.20 21.62
C ALA A 133 -28.79 -0.19 22.12
N LEU A 134 -29.73 -0.24 23.07
CA LEU A 134 -30.27 -1.50 23.60
C LEU A 134 -31.09 -2.24 22.54
N SER A 135 -31.89 -1.52 21.75
CA SER A 135 -32.64 -2.10 20.64
C SER A 135 -31.73 -2.69 19.57
N CYS A 136 -30.62 -2.02 19.26
CA CYS A 136 -29.59 -2.53 18.36
C CYS A 136 -29.02 -3.85 18.88
N PHE A 137 -28.65 -3.89 20.16
CA PHE A 137 -28.16 -5.11 20.82
C PHE A 137 -29.17 -6.26 20.75
N VAL A 138 -30.41 -6.03 21.21
CA VAL A 138 -31.45 -7.08 21.24
C VAL A 138 -31.77 -7.58 19.84
N SER A 139 -31.96 -6.68 18.88
CA SER A 139 -32.35 -7.05 17.51
C SER A 139 -31.31 -7.94 16.80
N GLN A 140 -30.02 -7.67 17.00
CA GLN A 140 -28.93 -8.49 16.46
C GLN A 140 -28.73 -9.78 17.27
N ALA A 141 -28.87 -9.72 18.60
CA ALA A 141 -28.74 -10.88 19.49
C ALA A 141 -29.76 -11.99 19.18
N ILE A 142 -30.97 -11.63 18.72
CA ILE A 142 -32.05 -12.59 18.42
C ILE A 142 -32.13 -12.97 16.94
N LEU A 143 -31.28 -12.39 16.07
CA LEU A 143 -31.29 -12.66 14.63
C LEU A 143 -31.25 -14.17 14.31
N PRO A 144 -30.46 -15.00 15.02
CA PRO A 144 -30.47 -16.45 14.81
C PRO A 144 -31.83 -17.10 15.10
N VAL A 145 -32.54 -16.63 16.12
CA VAL A 145 -33.88 -17.11 16.47
C VAL A 145 -34.89 -16.75 15.37
N LEU A 146 -34.81 -15.52 14.85
CA LEU A 146 -35.67 -15.04 13.78
C LEU A 146 -35.45 -15.79 12.46
N GLN A 147 -34.22 -16.24 12.19
CA GLN A 147 -33.88 -17.01 10.99
C GLN A 147 -34.32 -18.47 11.07
N CYS A 148 -34.36 -19.05 12.26
CA CYS A 148 -34.66 -20.48 12.46
C CYS A 148 -36.11 -20.77 12.86
N HIS A 149 -36.87 -19.78 13.38
CA HIS A 149 -38.20 -20.01 13.95
C HIS A 149 -39.25 -19.08 13.34
N GLU A 150 -40.21 -19.64 12.58
CA GLU A 150 -41.25 -18.89 11.85
C GLU A 150 -42.13 -18.00 12.74
N GLN A 151 -42.35 -18.39 14.01
CA GLN A 151 -43.11 -17.58 14.98
C GLN A 151 -42.24 -16.62 15.81
N GLY A 152 -40.91 -16.61 15.59
CA GLY A 152 -39.99 -15.75 16.34
C GLY A 152 -40.25 -14.26 16.10
N THR A 153 -40.74 -13.92 14.91
CA THR A 153 -41.06 -12.54 14.51
C THR A 153 -42.25 -11.99 15.28
N ASP A 154 -43.30 -12.80 15.47
CA ASP A 154 -44.50 -12.40 16.22
C ASP A 154 -44.20 -12.21 17.71
N LEU A 155 -43.37 -13.09 18.27
CA LEU A 155 -42.91 -12.99 19.67
C LEU A 155 -42.00 -11.77 19.89
N PHE A 156 -41.16 -11.42 18.91
CA PHE A 156 -40.31 -10.24 18.99
C PHE A 156 -41.11 -8.93 18.83
N GLN A 157 -42.09 -8.90 17.93
CA GLN A 157 -42.97 -7.73 17.77
C GLN A 157 -43.83 -7.45 19.01
N ALA A 158 -44.14 -8.48 19.79
CA ALA A 158 -44.86 -8.35 21.06
C ALA A 158 -43.98 -7.90 22.23
N ALA A 159 -42.65 -8.00 22.12
CA ALA A 159 -41.70 -7.61 23.15
C ALA A 159 -41.22 -6.16 22.96
N GLU A 160 -40.87 -5.49 24.06
CA GLU A 160 -40.23 -4.18 23.98
C GLU A 160 -38.82 -4.36 23.40
N GLN A 161 -38.53 -3.69 22.28
CA GLN A 161 -37.30 -3.94 21.50
C GLN A 161 -36.01 -3.62 22.27
N SER A 162 -36.08 -2.79 23.32
CA SER A 162 -34.96 -2.47 24.21
C SER A 162 -34.85 -3.36 25.47
N ASP A 163 -35.76 -4.32 25.67
CA ASP A 163 -35.74 -5.21 26.84
C ASP A 163 -34.74 -6.35 26.66
N LEU A 164 -33.59 -6.26 27.35
CA LEU A 164 -32.57 -7.32 27.36
C LEU A 164 -33.08 -8.65 27.91
N THR A 165 -34.14 -8.66 28.74
CA THR A 165 -34.73 -9.90 29.25
C THR A 165 -35.51 -10.67 28.19
N ALA A 166 -35.81 -10.04 27.04
CA ALA A 166 -36.43 -10.71 25.90
C ALA A 166 -35.51 -11.76 25.28
N ILE A 167 -34.18 -11.53 25.25
CA ILE A 167 -33.21 -12.44 24.63
C ILE A 167 -33.31 -13.87 25.19
N PRO A 168 -33.08 -14.12 26.50
CA PRO A 168 -33.17 -15.48 27.05
C PRO A 168 -34.57 -16.09 26.94
N ARG A 169 -35.64 -15.26 26.98
CA ARG A 169 -37.02 -15.75 26.80
C ARG A 169 -37.27 -16.27 25.39
N LEU A 170 -36.78 -15.55 24.37
CA LEU A 170 -36.94 -15.92 22.97
C LEU A 170 -36.12 -17.16 22.61
N TYR A 171 -34.88 -17.27 23.09
CA TYR A 171 -34.07 -18.47 22.92
C TYR A 171 -34.71 -19.70 23.59
N ALA A 172 -35.22 -19.54 24.83
CA ALA A 172 -35.94 -20.61 25.51
C ALA A 172 -37.23 -21.02 24.78
N ALA A 173 -38.00 -20.06 24.26
CA ALA A 173 -39.22 -20.33 23.50
C ALA A 173 -38.93 -21.06 22.18
N ALA A 174 -37.83 -20.70 21.52
CA ALA A 174 -37.37 -21.36 20.30
C ALA A 174 -36.65 -22.70 20.54
N GLN A 175 -36.48 -23.11 21.81
CA GLN A 175 -35.72 -24.31 22.22
C GLN A 175 -34.29 -24.33 21.65
N MET A 176 -33.65 -23.15 21.58
CA MET A 176 -32.28 -22.98 21.12
C MET A 176 -31.34 -22.72 22.29
N ASP A 177 -30.14 -23.29 22.23
CA ASP A 177 -29.06 -22.95 23.17
C ASP A 177 -28.61 -21.50 22.95
N MET A 178 -28.20 -20.84 24.04
CA MET A 178 -27.68 -19.48 23.97
C MET A 178 -26.30 -19.48 23.30
N PRO A 179 -26.08 -18.64 22.27
CA PRO A 179 -24.77 -18.53 21.63
C PRO A 179 -23.80 -17.75 22.53
N GLU A 180 -22.52 -17.80 22.17
CA GLU A 180 -21.54 -16.84 22.68
C GLU A 180 -21.76 -15.49 21.99
N PHE A 181 -21.97 -14.43 22.76
CA PHE A 181 -22.17 -13.09 22.21
C PHE A 181 -20.84 -12.35 22.11
N LEU A 182 -20.55 -11.83 20.93
CA LEU A 182 -19.45 -10.91 20.70
C LEU A 182 -20.04 -9.52 20.41
N LEU A 183 -19.88 -8.59 21.35
CA LEU A 183 -20.28 -7.20 21.17
C LEU A 183 -19.11 -6.38 20.64
N VAL A 184 -19.22 -5.90 19.40
CA VAL A 184 -18.26 -4.99 18.78
C VAL A 184 -18.78 -3.56 18.87
N VAL A 185 -18.09 -2.71 19.64
CA VAL A 185 -18.35 -1.28 19.72
C VAL A 185 -17.28 -0.55 18.93
N ASP A 186 -17.67 -0.01 17.79
CA ASP A 186 -16.73 0.62 16.87
C ASP A 186 -16.54 2.12 17.16
N GLN A 187 -15.30 2.59 17.14
CA GLN A 187 -14.90 3.98 17.38
C GLN A 187 -15.47 4.54 18.69
N VAL A 188 -15.15 3.88 19.80
CA VAL A 188 -15.73 4.14 21.14
C VAL A 188 -15.72 5.63 21.55
N GLN A 189 -14.73 6.40 21.10
CA GLN A 189 -14.61 7.83 21.39
C GLN A 189 -15.66 8.72 20.70
N THR A 190 -16.34 8.20 19.68
CA THR A 190 -17.34 8.96 18.91
C THR A 190 -18.74 8.89 19.55
N PHE A 191 -18.95 7.93 20.46
CA PHE A 191 -20.23 7.79 21.17
C PHE A 191 -20.45 8.91 22.19
N PRO A 192 -21.70 9.34 22.40
CA PRO A 192 -22.05 10.12 23.58
C PRO A 192 -21.72 9.32 24.85
N VAL A 193 -20.85 9.87 25.70
CA VAL A 193 -20.33 9.20 26.90
C VAL A 193 -21.45 8.64 27.79
N SER A 194 -22.55 9.38 27.98
CA SER A 194 -23.70 8.92 28.76
C SER A 194 -24.37 7.69 28.14
N VAL A 195 -24.65 7.72 26.84
CA VAL A 195 -25.32 6.64 26.12
C VAL A 195 -24.48 5.37 26.15
N LEU A 196 -23.18 5.46 25.86
CA LEU A 196 -22.26 4.33 25.89
C LEU A 196 -22.19 3.70 27.28
N ASN A 197 -21.99 4.50 28.33
CA ASN A 197 -21.83 3.99 29.68
C ASN A 197 -23.12 3.36 30.21
N ASP A 198 -24.28 3.96 29.94
CA ASP A 198 -25.55 3.41 30.40
C ASP A 198 -25.93 2.14 29.61
N ALA A 199 -25.60 2.07 28.31
CA ALA A 199 -25.77 0.85 27.52
C ALA A 199 -24.85 -0.28 27.99
N LEU A 200 -23.54 -0.03 28.12
CA LEU A 200 -22.58 -1.01 28.61
C LEU A 200 -22.95 -1.48 30.02
N GLN A 201 -23.34 -0.57 30.92
CA GLN A 201 -23.77 -0.93 32.27
C GLN A 201 -24.96 -1.90 32.25
N SER A 202 -25.97 -1.61 31.43
CA SER A 202 -27.16 -2.47 31.28
C SER A 202 -26.82 -3.85 30.71
N ILE A 203 -25.97 -3.90 29.67
CA ILE A 203 -25.54 -5.14 29.02
C ILE A 203 -24.69 -5.99 29.97
N LEU A 204 -23.73 -5.39 30.67
CA LEU A 204 -22.89 -6.08 31.66
C LEU A 204 -23.73 -6.63 32.82
N LEU A 205 -24.70 -5.85 33.31
CA LEU A 205 -25.65 -6.31 34.33
C LEU A 205 -26.43 -7.52 33.83
N TRP A 206 -26.95 -7.46 32.61
CA TRP A 206 -27.68 -8.57 31.99
C TRP A 206 -26.82 -9.83 31.83
N ALA A 207 -25.57 -9.69 31.40
CA ALA A 207 -24.63 -10.82 31.25
C ALA A 207 -24.32 -11.47 32.62
N SER A 208 -24.12 -10.65 33.66
CA SER A 208 -23.86 -11.13 35.03
C SER A 208 -25.09 -11.64 35.78
N ALA A 209 -26.31 -11.39 35.27
CA ALA A 209 -27.54 -11.73 35.97
C ALA A 209 -27.84 -13.23 35.86
N ASP A 210 -28.01 -13.87 37.01
CA ASP A 210 -28.33 -15.29 37.12
C ASP A 210 -29.81 -15.53 36.79
N ASN A 211 -30.09 -15.89 35.53
CA ASN A 211 -31.44 -16.15 35.04
C ASN A 211 -31.68 -17.66 34.96
N ASN A 212 -32.14 -18.26 36.06
CA ASN A 212 -32.57 -19.67 36.10
C ASN A 212 -31.50 -20.69 35.63
N GLY A 213 -30.21 -20.43 35.87
CA GLY A 213 -29.13 -21.34 35.48
C GLY A 213 -28.74 -21.30 34.00
N ILE A 214 -29.19 -20.30 33.23
CA ILE A 214 -28.76 -20.07 31.84
C ILE A 214 -27.44 -19.30 31.87
N GLU A 215 -26.34 -19.96 31.50
CA GLU A 215 -25.03 -19.34 31.34
C GLU A 215 -25.02 -18.41 30.12
N LYS A 216 -24.61 -17.15 30.32
CA LYS A 216 -24.52 -16.13 29.26
C LYS A 216 -23.06 -15.79 29.05
N LYS A 217 -22.51 -16.16 27.89
CA LYS A 217 -21.14 -15.81 27.53
C LYS A 217 -21.15 -14.55 26.69
N LEU A 218 -20.51 -13.50 27.20
CA LEU A 218 -20.35 -12.22 26.52
C LEU A 218 -18.87 -11.85 26.48
N HIS A 219 -18.38 -11.51 25.29
CA HIS A 219 -17.11 -10.83 25.10
C HIS A 219 -17.38 -9.46 24.47
N ILE A 220 -16.66 -8.43 24.93
CA ILE A 220 -16.79 -7.08 24.38
C ILE A 220 -15.49 -6.70 23.67
N LEU A 221 -15.60 -6.30 22.42
CA LEU A 221 -14.53 -5.73 21.64
C LEU A 221 -14.77 -4.22 21.48
N LEU A 222 -13.83 -3.41 21.95
CA LEU A 222 -13.88 -1.95 21.83
C LEU A 222 -12.79 -1.50 20.85
N THR A 223 -13.15 -0.77 19.79
CA THR A 223 -12.14 -0.15 18.92
C THR A 223 -11.95 1.32 19.29
N PHE A 224 -10.70 1.75 19.36
CA PHE A 224 -10.33 3.13 19.65
C PHE A 224 -9.47 3.69 18.52
N THR A 225 -9.98 4.69 17.82
CA THR A 225 -9.35 5.26 16.61
C THR A 225 -8.98 6.74 16.77
N ALA A 226 -9.08 7.32 17.96
CA ALA A 226 -8.76 8.73 18.18
C ALA A 226 -7.26 8.96 17.93
N PRO A 227 -6.84 9.91 17.09
CA PRO A 227 -5.44 10.06 16.71
C PRO A 227 -4.55 10.45 17.90
N ILE A 228 -3.46 9.73 18.13
CA ILE A 228 -2.40 10.13 19.08
C ILE A 228 -1.35 11.00 18.36
N PRO A 229 -0.82 12.07 18.99
CA PRO A 229 0.24 12.88 18.41
C PRO A 229 1.50 12.06 18.04
N VAL A 230 2.07 12.45 16.90
CA VAL A 230 2.95 11.70 16.00
C VAL A 230 4.35 11.40 16.56
N LEU A 231 4.49 10.41 17.44
CA LEU A 231 5.78 9.71 17.60
C LEU A 231 5.58 8.21 17.30
N PRO A 232 6.54 7.56 16.63
CA PRO A 232 6.53 6.10 16.45
C PRO A 232 6.39 5.40 17.80
N ARG A 233 5.50 4.39 17.90
CA ARG A 233 5.18 3.74 19.18
C ARG A 233 6.41 3.11 19.83
N GLU A 234 7.34 2.61 19.02
CA GLU A 234 8.60 2.01 19.47
C GLU A 234 9.55 2.98 20.19
N GLN A 235 9.43 4.28 19.93
CA GLN A 235 10.30 5.32 20.51
C GLN A 235 9.63 6.09 21.66
N MET A 236 8.34 5.82 21.93
CA MET A 236 7.62 6.40 23.05
C MET A 236 8.03 5.67 24.35
N PRO A 237 8.42 6.39 25.42
CA PRO A 237 8.55 5.81 26.76
C PRO A 237 7.28 5.04 27.14
N SER A 238 7.44 3.82 27.66
CA SER A 238 6.32 2.97 28.09
C SER A 238 5.35 3.65 29.07
N THR A 239 5.80 4.69 29.76
CA THR A 239 5.02 5.54 30.68
C THR A 239 4.10 6.54 29.97
N LEU A 240 4.43 7.00 28.75
CA LEU A 240 3.53 7.81 27.91
C LEU A 240 2.55 6.91 27.13
N TYR A 241 2.95 5.66 26.91
CA TYR A 241 2.16 4.60 26.29
C TYR A 241 1.26 3.85 27.28
N GLU A 242 0.95 4.41 28.45
CA GLU A 242 -0.19 3.89 29.21
C GLU A 242 -1.48 4.23 28.43
N THR A 243 -1.76 3.39 27.42
CA THR A 243 -2.93 3.27 26.55
C THR A 243 -4.25 3.12 27.32
N LYS A 244 -4.19 3.25 28.65
CA LYS A 244 -5.30 3.26 29.57
C LYS A 244 -5.69 4.66 30.03
N SER A 245 -4.97 5.74 29.69
CA SER A 245 -5.34 7.08 30.19
C SER A 245 -6.69 7.59 29.63
N TRP A 246 -7.06 7.18 28.41
CA TRP A 246 -8.35 7.53 27.80
C TRP A 246 -9.50 6.65 28.30
N LEU A 247 -9.22 5.42 28.72
CA LEU A 247 -10.28 4.46 29.08
C LEU A 247 -11.13 4.99 30.27
N PRO A 248 -10.57 5.55 31.36
CA PRO A 248 -11.32 6.23 32.40
C PRO A 248 -11.96 7.56 31.99
N SER A 249 -11.52 8.20 30.89
CA SER A 249 -12.12 9.45 30.40
C SER A 249 -13.38 9.21 29.58
N ILE A 250 -13.52 8.02 28.98
CA ILE A 250 -14.67 7.62 28.16
C ILE A 250 -15.57 6.63 28.91
N ILE A 251 -15.00 5.68 29.65
CA ILE A 251 -15.73 4.65 30.40
C ILE A 251 -15.64 4.95 31.91
N MET A 252 -16.79 5.12 32.53
CA MET A 252 -16.91 5.44 33.95
C MET A 252 -16.43 4.27 34.83
N SER A 253 -15.85 4.60 35.99
CA SER A 253 -15.29 3.60 36.92
C SER A 253 -16.28 2.50 37.33
N ARG A 254 -17.58 2.83 37.43
CA ARG A 254 -18.65 1.85 37.75
C ARG A 254 -18.80 0.74 36.71
N VAL A 255 -18.54 1.06 35.44
CA VAL A 255 -18.59 0.14 34.31
C VAL A 255 -17.28 -0.65 34.24
N LEU A 256 -16.14 0.05 34.37
CA LEU A 256 -14.80 -0.56 34.36
C LEU A 256 -14.62 -1.63 35.44
N MET A 257 -15.19 -1.44 36.63
CA MET A 257 -15.12 -2.43 37.72
C MET A 257 -15.79 -3.78 37.40
N ARG A 258 -16.54 -3.88 36.30
CA ARG A 258 -17.22 -5.09 35.83
C ARG A 258 -16.56 -5.72 34.60
N MET A 259 -15.49 -5.11 34.11
CA MET A 259 -14.77 -5.49 32.90
C MET A 259 -13.39 -6.01 33.25
N ASP A 260 -12.98 -7.12 32.63
CA ASP A 260 -11.58 -7.54 32.58
C ASP A 260 -10.96 -7.02 31.28
N VAL A 261 -10.23 -5.91 31.37
CA VAL A 261 -9.78 -5.15 30.21
C VAL A 261 -8.38 -5.59 29.79
N TYR A 262 -8.30 -6.14 28.58
CA TYR A 262 -7.07 -6.42 27.85
C TYR A 262 -6.94 -5.47 26.66
N THR A 263 -5.72 -4.97 26.37
CA THR A 263 -5.50 -4.01 25.29
C THR A 263 -4.52 -4.59 24.28
N ILE A 264 -4.91 -4.59 23.02
CA ILE A 264 -4.07 -4.97 21.88
C ILE A 264 -3.69 -3.70 21.14
N ALA A 265 -2.38 -3.44 21.11
CA ALA A 265 -1.78 -2.34 20.39
C ALA A 265 -1.70 -2.67 18.91
N TRP A 266 -2.40 -1.94 18.06
CA TRP A 266 -2.30 -2.17 16.62
C TRP A 266 -0.99 -1.66 16.00
N PRO A 267 -0.58 -2.20 14.85
CA PRO A 267 0.48 -1.63 14.03
C PRO A 267 0.25 -0.14 13.80
N ASP A 268 1.27 0.68 14.00
CA ASP A 268 1.17 2.10 13.70
C ASP A 268 1.32 2.37 12.20
N LYS A 269 1.03 3.61 11.78
CA LYS A 269 1.14 4.02 10.38
C LYS A 269 2.57 3.90 9.82
N SER A 270 3.60 3.93 10.67
CA SER A 270 4.99 3.75 10.25
C SER A 270 5.28 2.28 9.96
N GLU A 271 4.78 1.39 10.82
CA GLU A 271 4.84 -0.05 10.59
C GLU A 271 4.05 -0.46 9.34
N PHE A 272 2.85 0.09 9.15
CA PHE A 272 2.07 -0.14 7.92
C PHE A 272 2.84 0.31 6.66
N TRP A 273 3.46 1.49 6.71
CA TRP A 273 4.26 2.01 5.60
C TRP A 273 5.43 1.07 5.26
N GLU A 274 6.22 0.66 6.24
CA GLU A 274 7.42 -0.15 6.00
C GLU A 274 7.12 -1.63 5.73
N ARG A 275 6.04 -2.19 6.28
CA ARG A 275 5.73 -3.63 6.16
C ARG A 275 4.67 -3.96 5.11
N ALA A 276 3.86 -2.99 4.68
CA ALA A 276 2.89 -3.19 3.60
C ALA A 276 3.24 -2.39 2.34
N ILE A 277 3.45 -1.08 2.44
CA ILE A 277 3.63 -0.24 1.25
C ILE A 277 5.02 -0.38 0.63
N CYS A 278 6.08 -0.31 1.43
CA CYS A 278 7.46 -0.46 0.97
C CYS A 278 7.69 -1.79 0.21
N PRO A 279 7.28 -2.98 0.72
CA PRO A 279 7.44 -4.25 0.01
C PRO A 279 6.62 -4.36 -1.27
N PHE A 280 5.49 -3.64 -1.38
CA PHE A 280 4.69 -3.62 -2.60
C PHE A 280 5.47 -3.01 -3.77
N PHE A 281 6.15 -1.88 -3.55
CA PHE A 281 6.91 -1.20 -4.61
C PHE A 281 8.16 -1.96 -5.06
N LEU A 282 8.75 -2.77 -4.18
CA LEU A 282 10.00 -3.48 -4.45
C LEU A 282 9.83 -4.83 -5.14
N CYS A 283 8.69 -5.50 -4.90
CA CYS A 283 8.40 -6.81 -5.46
C CYS A 283 7.00 -6.80 -6.10
N PRO A 284 6.81 -6.08 -7.21
CA PRO A 284 5.51 -6.05 -7.86
C PRO A 284 5.26 -7.40 -8.55
N THR A 285 4.20 -8.08 -8.10
CA THR A 285 3.68 -9.30 -8.71
C THR A 285 3.02 -9.05 -10.07
N THR A 286 2.79 -7.77 -10.40
CA THR A 286 1.93 -7.27 -11.47
C THR A 286 2.62 -7.22 -12.84
N SER A 287 3.89 -7.61 -12.92
CA SER A 287 4.78 -7.40 -14.08
C SER A 287 4.95 -5.94 -14.52
N MET A 288 4.47 -4.99 -13.71
CA MET A 288 4.60 -3.56 -13.93
C MET A 288 5.26 -2.91 -12.73
N TRP A 289 6.33 -2.15 -12.97
CA TRP A 289 7.09 -1.48 -11.91
C TRP A 289 6.72 -0.01 -11.82
N LEU A 290 6.47 0.46 -10.60
CA LEU A 290 6.25 1.88 -10.32
C LEU A 290 7.56 2.51 -9.86
N GLY A 291 7.90 3.65 -10.45
CA GLY A 291 9.16 4.33 -10.15
C GLY A 291 9.08 5.28 -8.94
N ARG A 292 10.16 6.05 -8.77
CA ARG A 292 10.38 6.95 -7.66
C ARG A 292 9.34 8.07 -7.55
N SER A 293 8.94 8.71 -8.64
CA SER A 293 7.99 9.82 -8.58
C SER A 293 6.64 9.36 -8.04
N VAL A 294 6.19 8.18 -8.47
CA VAL A 294 4.95 7.55 -7.98
C VAL A 294 5.08 7.18 -6.50
N PHE A 295 6.20 6.55 -6.12
CA PHE A 295 6.47 6.23 -4.71
C PHE A 295 6.43 7.47 -3.82
N GLU A 296 7.04 8.57 -4.28
CA GLU A 296 7.09 9.84 -3.54
C GLU A 296 5.73 10.53 -3.44
N MET A 297 4.92 10.48 -4.49
CA MET A 297 3.53 10.96 -4.45
C MET A 297 2.70 10.17 -3.43
N VAL A 298 2.78 8.83 -3.47
CA VAL A 298 2.08 7.96 -2.52
C VAL A 298 2.54 8.25 -1.10
N ARG A 299 3.85 8.38 -0.88
CA ARG A 299 4.43 8.75 0.41
C ARG A 299 3.89 10.08 0.91
N ARG A 300 3.92 11.13 0.07
CA ARG A 300 3.45 12.45 0.44
C ARG A 300 1.98 12.41 0.86
N ARG A 301 1.13 11.75 0.08
CA ARG A 301 -0.30 11.64 0.38
C ARG A 301 -0.54 10.85 1.67
N TYR A 302 0.16 9.74 1.86
CA TYR A 302 0.04 8.91 3.05
C TYR A 302 0.43 9.66 4.32
N TRP A 303 1.58 10.34 4.32
CA TRP A 303 2.08 11.01 5.52
C TRP A 303 1.47 12.37 5.80
N HIS A 304 1.08 13.12 4.76
CA HIS A 304 0.63 14.51 4.90
C HIS A 304 -0.87 14.71 4.67
N THR A 305 -1.58 13.78 4.03
CA THR A 305 -3.02 13.90 3.76
C THR A 305 -3.84 12.89 4.55
N SER A 306 -3.68 11.60 4.26
CA SER A 306 -4.47 10.53 4.87
C SER A 306 -3.62 9.25 4.94
N PRO A 307 -3.23 8.80 6.14
CA PRO A 307 -2.53 7.54 6.32
C PRO A 307 -3.55 6.39 6.22
N SER A 308 -3.98 6.06 5.00
CA SER A 308 -4.99 5.05 4.75
C SER A 308 -4.57 4.08 3.65
N TRP A 309 -5.02 2.83 3.78
CA TRP A 309 -4.87 1.83 2.73
C TRP A 309 -5.58 2.27 1.44
N ASP A 310 -6.83 2.73 1.55
CA ASP A 310 -7.65 3.16 0.41
C ASP A 310 -6.98 4.27 -0.40
N ALA A 311 -6.40 5.27 0.28
CA ALA A 311 -5.72 6.36 -0.41
C ALA A 311 -4.50 5.86 -1.20
N VAL A 312 -3.73 4.92 -0.63
CA VAL A 312 -2.57 4.33 -1.31
C VAL A 312 -3.00 3.48 -2.49
N ALA A 313 -3.95 2.57 -2.28
CA ALA A 313 -4.50 1.69 -3.32
C ALA A 313 -5.06 2.51 -4.49
N GLN A 314 -5.80 3.58 -4.22
CA GLN A 314 -6.36 4.45 -5.24
C GLN A 314 -5.28 5.22 -6.02
N CYS A 315 -4.21 5.69 -5.37
CA CYS A 315 -3.09 6.32 -6.07
C CYS A 315 -2.44 5.36 -7.07
N ILE A 316 -2.15 4.14 -6.63
CA ILE A 316 -1.53 3.08 -7.43
C ILE A 316 -2.46 2.73 -8.61
N ARG A 317 -3.75 2.54 -8.34
CA ARG A 317 -4.77 2.26 -9.36
C ARG A 317 -4.81 3.32 -10.44
N LEU A 318 -4.76 4.60 -10.07
CA LEU A 318 -4.80 5.71 -11.02
C LEU A 318 -3.51 5.81 -11.83
N CYS A 319 -2.36 5.47 -11.26
CA CYS A 319 -1.10 5.39 -12.02
C CYS A 319 -1.16 4.30 -13.09
N TYR A 320 -1.66 3.11 -12.75
CA TYR A 320 -1.88 2.06 -13.74
C TYR A 320 -2.91 2.48 -14.79
N LEU A 321 -4.02 3.09 -14.36
CA LEU A 321 -5.03 3.57 -15.28
C LEU A 321 -4.44 4.58 -16.27
N GLU A 322 -3.66 5.55 -15.81
CA GLU A 322 -3.04 6.57 -16.65
C GLU A 322 -2.04 5.96 -17.64
N HIS A 323 -1.21 5.02 -17.19
CA HIS A 323 -0.27 4.28 -18.04
C HIS A 323 -0.96 3.60 -19.23
N PHE A 324 -1.94 2.74 -18.93
CA PHE A 324 -2.65 1.96 -19.95
C PHE A 324 -3.64 2.80 -20.77
N ARG A 325 -4.09 3.95 -20.25
CA ARG A 325 -4.99 4.85 -20.99
C ARG A 325 -4.25 5.72 -22.00
N THR A 326 -3.05 6.19 -21.66
CA THR A 326 -2.34 7.22 -22.45
C THR A 326 -1.33 6.64 -23.43
N GLN A 327 -0.78 5.45 -23.15
CA GLN A 327 0.29 4.87 -23.95
C GLN A 327 -0.19 3.74 -24.83
N ALA A 328 -0.16 3.95 -26.15
CA ALA A 328 -0.60 2.93 -27.11
C ALA A 328 0.23 1.63 -27.05
N ILE A 329 1.54 1.75 -26.78
CA ILE A 329 2.51 0.63 -26.72
C ILE A 329 2.20 -0.39 -25.60
N THR A 330 1.43 0.01 -24.59
CA THR A 330 1.01 -0.89 -23.50
C THR A 330 0.01 -1.95 -23.96
N ALA A 331 -0.52 -1.86 -25.20
CA ALA A 331 -1.28 -2.94 -25.81
C ALA A 331 -0.45 -4.24 -25.96
N PHE A 332 0.88 -4.16 -25.87
CA PHE A 332 1.82 -5.27 -25.94
C PHE A 332 2.31 -5.76 -24.57
N PHE A 333 1.66 -5.33 -23.48
CA PHE A 333 2.09 -5.62 -22.11
C PHE A 333 2.09 -7.12 -21.79
N ASP A 334 0.97 -7.80 -22.08
CA ASP A 334 0.78 -9.23 -21.79
C ASP A 334 1.20 -10.14 -22.93
N GLU A 335 0.91 -9.76 -24.18
CA GLU A 335 1.17 -10.58 -25.36
C GLU A 335 1.81 -9.78 -26.49
N VAL A 336 2.80 -10.40 -27.15
CA VAL A 336 3.40 -9.89 -28.37
C VAL A 336 2.47 -10.21 -29.55
N PRO A 337 1.96 -9.21 -30.28
CA PRO A 337 1.13 -9.47 -31.45
C PRO A 337 1.96 -10.08 -32.57
N ASP A 338 1.32 -10.95 -33.37
CA ASP A 338 1.88 -11.38 -34.65
C ASP A 338 2.13 -10.13 -35.53
N PRO A 339 3.30 -9.99 -36.17
CA PRO A 339 3.56 -8.93 -37.16
C PRO A 339 2.43 -8.74 -38.19
N ALA A 340 1.72 -9.81 -38.56
CA ALA A 340 0.57 -9.72 -39.46
C ALA A 340 -0.59 -8.90 -38.86
N LEU A 341 -0.89 -9.11 -37.57
CA LEU A 341 -1.92 -8.38 -36.82
C LEU A 341 -1.52 -6.91 -36.60
N LEU A 342 -0.21 -6.62 -36.51
CA LEU A 342 0.26 -5.26 -36.27
C LEU A 342 -0.14 -4.30 -37.39
N SER A 343 0.04 -4.75 -38.65
CA SER A 343 -0.35 -4.00 -39.84
C SER A 343 -1.86 -3.85 -40.05
N GLN A 344 -2.67 -4.67 -39.38
CA GLN A 344 -4.13 -4.67 -39.48
C GLN A 344 -4.74 -3.65 -38.51
N HIS A 345 -4.27 -3.62 -37.26
CA HIS A 345 -4.90 -2.87 -36.17
C HIS A 345 -4.16 -1.58 -35.77
N TRP A 346 -2.88 -1.43 -36.13
CA TRP A 346 -2.08 -0.24 -35.79
C TRP A 346 -1.63 0.56 -37.01
N THR A 347 -1.39 1.85 -36.80
CA THR A 347 -0.92 2.79 -37.84
C THR A 347 0.60 2.72 -38.02
N GLU A 348 1.13 3.34 -39.08
CA GLU A 348 2.59 3.42 -39.28
C GLU A 348 3.26 4.31 -38.21
N GLU A 349 2.52 5.26 -37.65
CA GLU A 349 2.94 6.10 -36.52
C GLU A 349 3.21 5.27 -35.26
N MET A 350 2.50 4.14 -35.08
CA MET A 350 2.77 3.22 -33.98
C MET A 350 4.18 2.62 -34.09
N LYS A 351 4.61 2.29 -35.31
CA LYS A 351 5.96 1.77 -35.56
C LYS A 351 7.01 2.83 -35.28
N ALA A 352 6.77 4.05 -35.76
CA ALA A 352 7.63 5.18 -35.43
C ALA A 352 7.72 5.40 -33.92
N TYR A 353 6.61 5.24 -33.19
CA TYR A 353 6.60 5.35 -31.74
C TYR A 353 7.44 4.27 -31.06
N LEU A 354 7.32 3.00 -31.48
CA LEU A 354 8.16 1.90 -30.97
C LEU A 354 9.65 2.17 -31.18
N LEU A 355 10.03 2.63 -32.38
CA LEU A 355 11.43 2.93 -32.72
C LEU A 355 11.98 4.13 -31.96
N VAL A 356 11.20 5.21 -31.84
CA VAL A 356 11.57 6.38 -31.04
C VAL A 356 11.76 5.99 -29.57
N THR A 357 10.90 5.12 -29.05
CA THR A 357 10.98 4.65 -27.66
C THR A 357 12.17 3.73 -27.42
N LEU A 358 12.47 2.84 -28.38
CA LEU A 358 13.66 1.99 -28.33
C LEU A 358 14.96 2.83 -28.29
N THR A 359 14.98 3.94 -29.03
CA THR A 359 16.17 4.78 -29.19
C THR A 359 16.25 5.96 -28.22
N SER A 360 15.19 6.23 -27.45
CA SER A 360 15.13 7.37 -26.52
C SER A 360 16.17 7.38 -25.39
N PRO A 361 16.72 6.25 -24.92
CA PRO A 361 17.82 6.28 -23.93
C PRO A 361 19.12 6.85 -24.51
N TYR A 362 19.27 6.90 -25.85
CA TYR A 362 20.51 7.28 -26.50
C TYR A 362 20.47 8.76 -26.90
N PRO A 363 21.43 9.60 -26.44
CA PRO A 363 21.46 11.00 -26.79
C PRO A 363 21.68 11.20 -28.30
N LYS A 364 21.12 12.29 -28.84
CA LYS A 364 21.28 12.61 -30.26
C LYS A 364 22.75 12.72 -30.64
N GLY A 365 23.19 11.89 -31.58
CA GLY A 365 24.56 11.87 -32.08
C GLY A 365 25.49 10.84 -31.43
N SER A 366 25.03 10.05 -30.45
CA SER A 366 25.78 8.87 -29.99
C SER A 366 25.64 7.71 -30.96
N ASP A 367 26.70 6.91 -31.12
CA ASP A 367 26.63 5.66 -31.89
C ASP A 367 25.70 4.65 -31.19
N LEU A 368 24.66 4.24 -31.90
CA LEU A 368 23.76 3.18 -31.42
C LEU A 368 24.52 1.85 -31.32
N PRO A 369 24.30 1.06 -30.24
CA PRO A 369 24.83 -0.30 -30.15
C PRO A 369 24.45 -1.13 -31.38
N HIS A 370 25.30 -2.08 -31.76
CA HIS A 370 25.07 -2.90 -32.96
C HIS A 370 23.72 -3.63 -32.91
N ASP A 371 23.38 -4.20 -31.76
CA ASP A 371 22.14 -4.95 -31.57
C ASP A 371 20.90 -4.05 -31.72
N ILE A 372 20.95 -2.83 -31.20
CA ILE A 372 19.87 -1.84 -31.37
C ILE A 372 19.75 -1.41 -32.83
N ARG A 373 20.86 -1.24 -33.56
CA ARG A 373 20.82 -0.91 -35.00
C ARG A 373 20.16 -2.02 -35.83
N MET A 374 20.38 -3.28 -35.47
CA MET A 374 19.73 -4.42 -36.11
C MET A 374 18.21 -4.38 -35.87
N LEU A 375 17.79 -4.12 -34.63
CA LEU A 375 16.37 -4.04 -34.25
C LEU A 375 15.63 -2.86 -34.90
N VAL A 376 16.32 -1.73 -35.09
CA VAL A 376 15.77 -0.57 -35.84
C VAL A 376 15.51 -0.92 -37.30
N SER A 377 16.27 -1.86 -37.87
CA SER A 377 16.21 -2.23 -39.28
C SER A 377 15.19 -3.35 -39.59
N ASP A 378 14.81 -4.16 -38.60
CA ASP A 378 13.85 -5.27 -38.75
C ASP A 378 12.74 -5.23 -37.69
N GLU A 379 11.55 -4.82 -38.12
CA GLU A 379 10.33 -4.74 -37.30
C GLU A 379 9.93 -6.10 -36.70
N LYS A 380 10.08 -7.20 -37.46
CA LYS A 380 9.71 -8.53 -36.96
C LYS A 380 10.66 -8.97 -35.86
N GLN A 381 11.94 -8.62 -35.99
CA GLN A 381 12.93 -8.88 -34.96
C GLN A 381 12.65 -8.05 -33.71
N LEU A 382 12.31 -6.77 -33.85
CA LEU A 382 11.94 -5.90 -32.73
C LEU A 382 10.81 -6.48 -31.89
N LEU A 383 9.71 -6.89 -32.53
CA LEU A 383 8.56 -7.47 -31.82
C LEU A 383 8.90 -8.80 -31.15
N ARG A 384 9.68 -9.66 -31.83
CA ARG A 384 10.15 -10.94 -31.26
C ARG A 384 11.09 -10.75 -30.07
N SER A 385 11.74 -9.59 -29.96
CA SER A 385 12.62 -9.26 -28.84
C SER A 385 11.90 -8.71 -27.61
N LEU A 386 10.61 -8.34 -27.70
CA LEU A 386 9.84 -7.83 -26.55
C LEU A 386 9.85 -8.75 -25.31
N PRO A 387 9.68 -10.09 -25.42
CA PRO A 387 9.74 -10.97 -24.25
C PRO A 387 11.12 -10.99 -23.61
N MET A 388 12.17 -10.86 -24.43
CA MET A 388 13.55 -10.79 -23.96
C MET A 388 13.77 -9.47 -23.19
N PHE A 389 13.28 -8.34 -23.69
CA PHE A 389 13.34 -7.06 -23.00
C PHE A 389 12.58 -7.06 -21.66
N ARG A 390 11.41 -7.72 -21.61
CA ARG A 390 10.67 -7.92 -20.36
C ARG A 390 11.46 -8.75 -19.36
N HIS A 391 12.15 -9.79 -19.84
CA HIS A 391 13.01 -10.62 -19.00
C HIS A 391 14.21 -9.81 -18.47
N GLU A 392 14.91 -9.04 -19.31
CA GLU A 392 16.01 -8.16 -18.88
C GLU A 392 15.58 -7.17 -17.80
N LEU A 393 14.40 -6.56 -17.95
CA LEU A 393 13.83 -5.67 -16.94
C LEU A 393 13.53 -6.42 -15.63
N ARG A 394 12.94 -7.61 -15.70
CA ARG A 394 12.71 -8.47 -14.52
C ARG A 394 14.02 -8.84 -13.82
N SER A 395 15.05 -9.18 -14.58
CA SER A 395 16.38 -9.48 -14.08
C SER A 395 16.98 -8.29 -13.34
N TYR A 396 16.89 -7.08 -13.91
CA TYR A 396 17.32 -5.84 -13.28
C TYR A 396 16.57 -5.56 -11.97
N MET A 397 15.25 -5.68 -11.99
CA MET A 397 14.42 -5.44 -10.79
C MET A 397 14.65 -6.49 -9.70
N THR A 398 14.94 -7.74 -10.07
CA THR A 398 15.35 -8.78 -9.10
C THR A 398 16.65 -8.40 -8.41
N ARG A 399 17.64 -7.87 -9.12
CA ARG A 399 18.90 -7.39 -8.51
C ARG A 399 18.64 -6.24 -7.54
N CYS A 400 17.80 -5.29 -7.94
CA CYS A 400 17.35 -4.18 -7.09
C CYS A 400 16.72 -4.69 -5.77
N LEU A 401 15.84 -5.69 -5.85
CA LEU A 401 15.21 -6.34 -4.69
C LEU A 401 16.23 -7.02 -3.76
N LEU A 402 17.21 -7.75 -4.33
CA LEU A 402 18.26 -8.40 -3.55
C LEU A 402 19.11 -7.38 -2.79
N HIS A 403 19.44 -6.25 -3.42
CA HIS A 403 20.19 -5.17 -2.78
C HIS A 403 19.39 -4.47 -1.69
N PHE A 404 18.11 -4.20 -1.93
CA PHE A 404 17.22 -3.68 -0.89
C PHE A 404 17.16 -4.62 0.32
N THR A 405 16.96 -5.92 0.09
CA THR A 405 16.96 -6.94 1.17
C THR A 405 18.28 -6.91 1.94
N GLY A 406 19.39 -6.70 1.24
CA GLY A 406 20.72 -6.40 1.79
C GLY A 406 20.72 -5.25 2.80
N ILE A 407 20.21 -4.10 2.37
CA ILE A 407 20.15 -2.87 3.17
C ILE A 407 19.19 -3.03 4.35
N GLU A 408 17.99 -3.58 4.13
CA GLU A 408 17.02 -3.82 5.19
C GLU A 408 17.62 -4.72 6.29
N THR A 409 18.28 -5.81 5.89
CA THR A 409 18.94 -6.72 6.84
C THR A 409 20.10 -6.03 7.56
N LEU A 410 20.89 -5.21 6.86
CA LEU A 410 21.95 -4.40 7.46
C LEU A 410 21.40 -3.46 8.54
N LEU A 411 20.34 -2.71 8.22
CA LEU A 411 19.68 -1.80 9.16
C LEU A 411 19.16 -2.55 10.39
N HIS A 412 18.58 -3.75 10.18
CA HIS A 412 18.10 -4.57 11.28
C HIS A 412 19.26 -5.08 12.17
N VAL A 413 20.33 -5.62 11.59
CA VAL A 413 21.49 -6.16 12.34
C VAL A 413 22.21 -5.05 13.11
N THR A 414 22.30 -3.86 12.52
CA THR A 414 22.91 -2.69 13.17
C THR A 414 21.98 -1.95 14.13
N ARG A 415 20.74 -2.44 14.34
CA ARG A 415 19.70 -1.82 15.19
C ARG A 415 19.36 -0.38 14.78
N MET A 416 19.47 -0.11 13.49
CA MET A 416 18.99 1.11 12.83
C MET A 416 17.65 0.86 12.12
N ASN A 417 16.91 -0.16 12.53
CA ASN A 417 15.51 -0.34 12.17
C ASN A 417 14.64 0.73 12.87
N GLY A 418 13.54 1.14 12.23
CA GLY A 418 12.62 2.14 12.80
C GLY A 418 13.17 3.58 12.83
N VAL A 419 14.22 3.89 12.07
CA VAL A 419 14.73 5.27 11.90
C VAL A 419 13.88 6.01 10.85
N TYR A 420 12.58 6.12 11.15
CA TYR A 420 11.58 6.73 10.28
C TYR A 420 11.94 8.18 9.96
N GLY A 421 11.70 8.58 8.70
CA GLY A 421 11.96 9.96 8.29
C GLY A 421 13.45 10.34 8.30
N THR A 422 14.36 9.38 8.14
CA THR A 422 15.77 9.68 7.88
C THR A 422 16.19 9.24 6.50
N LYS A 423 17.27 9.86 6.02
CA LYS A 423 17.90 9.54 4.74
C LYS A 423 18.47 8.12 4.66
N LEU A 424 18.68 7.45 5.78
CA LEU A 424 19.17 6.06 5.86
C LEU A 424 18.02 5.06 6.16
N GLY A 425 16.78 5.51 6.29
CA GLY A 425 15.64 4.62 6.53
C GLY A 425 15.27 3.80 5.30
N ILE A 426 14.47 2.74 5.51
CA ILE A 426 13.94 1.86 4.45
C ILE A 426 13.30 2.67 3.31
N THR A 427 12.55 3.70 3.66
CA THR A 427 11.90 4.60 2.69
C THR A 427 12.90 5.29 1.76
N GLY A 428 14.02 5.78 2.31
CA GLY A 428 15.07 6.44 1.53
C GLY A 428 15.80 5.46 0.62
N ALA A 429 16.03 4.23 1.09
CA ALA A 429 16.62 3.16 0.30
C ALA A 429 15.76 2.79 -0.91
N ILE A 430 14.44 2.69 -0.73
CA ILE A 430 13.49 2.37 -1.81
C ILE A 430 13.44 3.50 -2.83
N ALA A 431 13.34 4.75 -2.39
CA ALA A 431 13.35 5.90 -3.30
C ALA A 431 14.61 5.92 -4.18
N ALA A 432 15.76 5.55 -3.62
CA ALA A 432 17.02 5.42 -4.36
C ALA A 432 17.02 4.25 -5.35
N VAL A 433 16.44 3.10 -4.97
CA VAL A 433 16.32 1.91 -5.83
C VAL A 433 15.39 2.13 -7.03
N LEU A 434 14.31 2.91 -6.84
CA LEU A 434 13.29 3.13 -7.85
C LEU A 434 13.60 4.31 -8.81
N GLU A 435 14.77 4.91 -8.71
CA GLU A 435 15.14 6.08 -9.51
C GLU A 435 15.44 5.69 -10.97
N TRP A 436 14.69 6.29 -11.90
CA TRP A 436 14.89 6.12 -13.34
C TRP A 436 15.60 7.33 -13.95
N ALA A 437 16.28 7.13 -15.08
CA ALA A 437 16.81 8.22 -15.88
C ALA A 437 15.75 8.79 -16.84
N PRO A 438 15.73 10.11 -17.10
CA PRO A 438 14.93 10.68 -18.18
C PRO A 438 15.20 9.97 -19.52
N PRO A 439 14.19 9.79 -20.39
CA PRO A 439 12.85 10.40 -20.35
C PRO A 439 11.77 9.51 -19.72
N PHE A 440 12.11 8.41 -19.04
CA PHE A 440 11.11 7.45 -18.52
C PHE A 440 10.52 7.85 -17.16
N THR A 441 10.83 9.06 -16.71
CA THR A 441 10.39 9.62 -15.45
C THR A 441 10.17 11.13 -15.59
N ASP A 442 9.18 11.68 -14.89
CA ASP A 442 9.08 13.12 -14.62
C ASP A 442 9.97 13.56 -13.45
N TRP A 443 10.61 12.61 -12.77
CA TRP A 443 11.61 12.90 -11.75
C TRP A 443 12.92 13.36 -12.39
N ASN A 444 13.25 14.63 -12.20
CA ASN A 444 14.52 15.21 -12.59
C ASN A 444 15.06 16.03 -11.43
N TYR A 445 16.12 15.57 -10.77
CA TYR A 445 16.72 16.25 -9.62
C TYR A 445 17.08 17.74 -9.87
N THR A 446 17.27 18.16 -11.13
CA THR A 446 17.56 19.56 -11.50
C THR A 446 16.31 20.42 -11.72
N GLN A 447 15.15 19.82 -11.99
CA GLN A 447 13.92 20.50 -12.41
C GLN A 447 12.73 20.22 -11.50
N THR A 448 12.71 19.09 -10.80
CA THR A 448 11.68 18.73 -9.84
C THR A 448 11.73 19.72 -8.69
N ALA A 449 10.63 20.42 -8.49
CA ALA A 449 10.51 21.51 -7.54
C ALA A 449 10.91 21.06 -6.11
N ALA A 450 11.49 21.98 -5.34
CA ALA A 450 12.04 21.73 -4.01
C ALA A 450 11.04 21.11 -3.00
N TYR A 451 9.73 21.16 -3.26
CA TYR A 451 8.71 20.52 -2.44
C TYR A 451 8.63 18.99 -2.61
N ALA A 452 9.14 18.43 -3.72
CA ALA A 452 9.20 16.99 -3.94
C ALA A 452 10.40 16.35 -3.23
N LEU A 453 11.46 17.13 -2.98
CA LEU A 453 12.58 16.75 -2.14
C LEU A 453 12.22 16.98 -0.67
N THR A 454 11.59 16.00 -0.04
CA THR A 454 11.46 16.08 1.43
C THR A 454 12.83 15.97 2.08
N ALA A 455 13.02 16.61 3.24
CA ALA A 455 14.28 16.58 3.99
C ALA A 455 14.79 15.15 4.30
N THR A 456 13.91 14.16 4.21
CA THR A 456 14.13 12.77 4.58
C THR A 456 14.48 11.87 3.39
N THR A 457 14.32 12.35 2.15
CA THR A 457 14.69 11.59 0.95
C THR A 457 16.14 11.91 0.55
N PRO A 458 17.06 10.93 0.49
CA PRO A 458 18.42 11.18 0.04
C PRO A 458 18.49 11.36 -1.48
N LEU A 459 19.49 12.11 -1.94
CA LEU A 459 20.05 11.91 -3.27
C LEU A 459 20.85 10.61 -3.26
N LEU A 460 20.95 9.92 -4.39
CA LEU A 460 21.66 8.64 -4.48
C LEU A 460 23.11 8.74 -3.97
N ALA A 461 23.87 9.76 -4.38
CA ALA A 461 25.22 10.00 -3.86
C ALA A 461 25.28 10.24 -2.33
N GLN A 462 24.24 10.84 -1.75
CA GLN A 462 24.13 11.01 -0.30
C GLN A 462 23.84 9.67 0.38
N PHE A 463 22.94 8.87 -0.21
CA PHE A 463 22.62 7.54 0.27
C PHE A 463 23.84 6.60 0.24
N ASP A 464 24.60 6.63 -0.85
CA ASP A 464 25.83 5.84 -1.00
C ASP A 464 26.87 6.19 0.05
N THR A 465 27.05 7.49 0.31
CA THR A 465 27.99 7.97 1.33
C THR A 465 27.56 7.49 2.72
N LEU A 466 26.25 7.55 3.01
CA LEU A 466 25.70 7.09 4.28
C LEU A 466 25.86 5.58 4.45
N LEU A 467 25.54 4.78 3.42
CA LEU A 467 25.74 3.34 3.42
C LEU A 467 27.21 2.96 3.59
N ASN A 468 28.13 3.62 2.88
CA ASN A 468 29.56 3.37 3.00
C ASN A 468 30.06 3.61 4.42
N ASN A 469 29.55 4.64 5.10
CA ASN A 469 29.87 4.91 6.50
C ASN A 469 29.34 3.80 7.42
N VAL A 470 28.13 3.29 7.17
CA VAL A 470 27.58 2.16 7.94
C VAL A 470 28.40 0.90 7.73
N TYR A 471 28.72 0.56 6.47
CA TYR A 471 29.56 -0.61 6.16
C TYR A 471 30.96 -0.49 6.79
N ALA A 472 31.54 0.71 6.85
CA ALA A 472 32.83 0.94 7.49
C ALA A 472 32.82 0.68 9.01
N THR A 473 31.64 0.68 9.64
CA THR A 473 31.49 0.38 11.08
C THR A 473 31.18 -1.09 11.39
N LEU A 474 31.09 -1.96 10.37
CA LEU A 474 30.77 -3.37 10.57
C LEU A 474 31.93 -4.14 11.20
N THR A 475 31.66 -4.79 12.33
CA THR A 475 32.53 -5.81 12.91
C THR A 475 32.33 -7.15 12.20
N ASN A 476 33.29 -8.08 12.29
CA ASN A 476 33.12 -9.44 11.74
C ASN A 476 31.96 -10.22 12.35
N THR A 477 31.55 -9.90 13.60
CA THR A 477 30.38 -10.52 14.24
C THR A 477 29.10 -10.08 13.55
N LEU A 478 28.91 -8.77 13.36
CA LEU A 478 27.76 -8.21 12.65
C LEU A 478 27.75 -8.61 11.17
N ALA A 479 28.92 -8.67 10.54
CA ALA A 479 29.05 -9.12 9.16
C ALA A 479 28.62 -10.59 8.99
N ARG A 480 28.87 -11.46 9.98
CA ARG A 480 28.39 -12.84 9.99
C ARG A 480 26.88 -12.92 10.20
N GLU A 481 26.36 -12.19 11.18
CA GLU A 481 24.90 -12.12 11.42
C GLU A 481 24.15 -11.63 10.17
N LEU A 482 24.69 -10.62 9.49
CA LEU A 482 24.17 -10.12 8.22
C LEU A 482 24.22 -11.20 7.13
N LEU A 483 25.34 -11.90 6.96
CA LEU A 483 25.47 -12.97 5.97
C LEU A 483 24.47 -14.11 6.23
N ASP A 484 24.36 -14.58 7.47
CA ASP A 484 23.46 -15.67 7.85
C ASP A 484 21.99 -15.29 7.71
N ALA A 485 21.65 -14.03 8.00
CA ALA A 485 20.32 -13.49 7.79
C ALA A 485 19.98 -13.36 6.30
N LEU A 486 20.93 -12.89 5.48
CA LEU A 486 20.73 -12.77 4.03
C LEU A 486 20.57 -14.13 3.36
N LEU A 487 21.38 -15.13 3.71
CA LEU A 487 21.24 -16.47 3.15
C LEU A 487 19.87 -17.07 3.44
N ARG A 488 19.33 -16.87 4.65
CA ARG A 488 17.95 -17.26 5.01
C ARG A 488 16.90 -16.52 4.18
N ARG A 489 17.06 -15.20 3.98
CA ARG A 489 16.15 -14.43 3.11
C ARG A 489 16.19 -14.89 1.65
N LEU A 490 17.36 -15.26 1.13
CA LEU A 490 17.49 -15.81 -0.22
C LEU A 490 16.81 -17.19 -0.35
N GLU A 491 16.82 -18.01 0.70
CA GLU A 491 16.06 -19.26 0.74
C GLU A 491 14.54 -19.02 0.71
N GLU A 492 14.04 -17.98 1.39
CA GLU A 492 12.63 -17.58 1.30
C GLU A 492 12.25 -17.17 -0.12
N PHE A 493 13.14 -16.47 -0.83
CA PHE A 493 12.92 -16.10 -2.23
C PHE A 493 12.88 -17.30 -3.18
N GLU A 494 13.71 -18.33 -2.96
CA GLU A 494 13.66 -19.58 -3.74
C GLU A 494 12.31 -20.30 -3.64
N ALA A 495 11.52 -20.05 -2.60
CA ALA A 495 10.17 -20.59 -2.43
C ALA A 495 9.08 -19.85 -3.24
N ILE A 496 9.40 -18.71 -3.88
CA ILE A 496 8.46 -17.87 -4.63
C ILE A 496 8.96 -17.69 -6.09
N PRO A 497 8.96 -18.76 -6.90
CA PRO A 497 9.63 -18.78 -8.20
C PRO A 497 9.00 -17.87 -9.26
N ASP A 498 7.70 -17.62 -9.17
CA ASP A 498 6.95 -16.95 -10.24
C ASP A 498 7.19 -15.42 -10.28
N GLU A 499 7.66 -14.84 -9.18
CA GLU A 499 7.76 -13.38 -8.99
C GLU A 499 9.16 -12.81 -9.25
N ILE A 500 10.21 -13.65 -9.21
CA ILE A 500 11.62 -13.21 -9.26
C ILE A 500 12.46 -14.03 -10.24
N ASP A 501 13.60 -13.51 -10.66
CA ASP A 501 14.57 -14.26 -11.46
C ASP A 501 15.41 -15.19 -10.57
N LEU A 502 15.05 -16.48 -10.54
CA LEU A 502 15.70 -17.50 -9.70
C LEU A 502 17.19 -17.65 -10.00
N ASP A 503 17.62 -17.48 -11.25
CA ASP A 503 19.03 -17.65 -11.61
C ASP A 503 19.89 -16.58 -10.93
N ILE A 504 19.37 -15.35 -10.84
CA ILE A 504 20.03 -14.25 -10.14
C ILE A 504 20.09 -14.51 -8.63
N VAL A 505 19.01 -15.01 -8.04
CA VAL A 505 18.97 -15.38 -6.62
C VAL A 505 20.00 -16.47 -6.31
N GLN A 506 20.09 -17.51 -7.14
CA GLN A 506 21.05 -18.59 -6.98
C GLN A 506 22.50 -18.13 -7.17
N VAL A 507 22.76 -17.23 -8.12
CA VAL A 507 24.10 -16.64 -8.31
C VAL A 507 24.49 -15.81 -7.08
N ALA A 508 23.59 -14.97 -6.59
CA ALA A 508 23.82 -14.18 -5.38
C ALA A 508 24.08 -15.07 -4.15
N LYS A 509 23.28 -16.12 -3.98
CA LYS A 509 23.45 -17.12 -2.91
C LYS A 509 24.81 -17.81 -2.99
N LYS A 510 25.24 -18.25 -4.18
CA LYS A 510 26.56 -18.86 -4.40
C LYS A 510 27.70 -17.89 -4.10
N GLN A 511 27.56 -16.62 -4.47
CA GLN A 511 28.56 -15.58 -4.18
C GLN A 511 28.65 -15.28 -2.68
N LEU A 512 27.52 -15.18 -1.99
CA LEU A 512 27.51 -14.95 -0.54
C LEU A 512 27.99 -16.18 0.24
N ALA A 513 27.64 -17.39 -0.22
CA ALA A 513 28.10 -18.63 0.41
C ALA A 513 29.60 -18.91 0.24
N SER A 514 30.28 -18.25 -0.72
CA SER A 514 31.73 -18.33 -0.88
C SER A 514 32.51 -17.35 0.01
N ALA A 515 31.82 -16.65 0.92
CA ALA A 515 32.43 -15.73 1.86
C ALA A 515 33.50 -16.42 2.73
N PRO A 516 34.61 -15.74 3.05
CA PRO A 516 35.69 -16.31 3.83
C PRO A 516 35.23 -16.68 5.26
N THR A 517 35.40 -17.94 5.65
CA THR A 517 35.22 -18.39 7.03
C THR A 517 36.42 -17.98 7.87
N PRO A 518 36.25 -17.35 9.06
CA PRO A 518 37.39 -17.05 9.91
C PRO A 518 38.07 -18.35 10.36
N SER A 519 39.36 -18.49 10.12
CA SER A 519 40.15 -19.54 10.75
C SER A 519 40.37 -19.18 12.23
N SER A 520 40.34 -20.19 13.09
CA SER A 520 40.55 -20.08 14.55
C SER A 520 41.84 -19.35 14.95
N ASP A 521 42.85 -19.30 14.07
CA ASP A 521 44.24 -19.04 14.46
C ASP A 521 44.91 -17.84 13.76
N ALA A 522 44.17 -16.94 13.13
CA ALA A 522 44.76 -15.73 12.53
C ALA A 522 44.18 -14.45 13.13
N GLN A 523 45.05 -13.62 13.71
CA GLN A 523 44.82 -12.25 14.17
C GLN A 523 44.48 -11.26 13.03
N GLU A 524 43.96 -11.72 11.89
CA GLU A 524 43.49 -10.84 10.82
C GLU A 524 41.99 -10.58 11.00
N GLU A 525 41.68 -9.50 11.72
CA GLU A 525 40.32 -9.06 12.06
C GLU A 525 39.48 -8.55 10.87
N ALA A 526 39.86 -8.74 9.60
CA ALA A 526 39.28 -7.98 8.47
C ALA A 526 38.71 -8.71 7.22
N PRO A 527 38.79 -10.04 7.01
CA PRO A 527 38.44 -10.61 5.70
C PRO A 527 36.93 -10.63 5.39
N LEU A 528 36.07 -10.87 6.39
CA LEU A 528 34.63 -11.03 6.17
C LEU A 528 33.90 -9.68 6.07
N ALA A 529 34.19 -8.74 6.98
CA ALA A 529 33.62 -7.39 6.91
C ALA A 529 34.00 -6.68 5.60
N SER A 530 35.27 -6.81 5.16
CA SER A 530 35.74 -6.28 3.88
C SER A 530 35.03 -6.94 2.68
N PHE A 531 34.79 -8.26 2.72
CA PHE A 531 34.04 -8.95 1.68
C PHE A 531 32.60 -8.42 1.56
N VAL A 532 31.87 -8.33 2.67
CA VAL A 532 30.50 -7.81 2.71
C VAL A 532 30.44 -6.36 2.25
N GLN A 533 31.37 -5.52 2.72
CA GLN A 533 31.51 -4.14 2.26
C GLN A 533 31.74 -4.09 0.75
N GLN A 534 32.65 -4.88 0.19
CA GLN A 534 32.91 -4.91 -1.26
C GLN A 534 31.72 -5.41 -2.08
N TYR A 535 30.94 -6.35 -1.55
CA TYR A 535 29.75 -6.87 -2.22
C TYR A 535 28.68 -5.77 -2.36
N PHE A 536 28.41 -5.02 -1.28
CA PHE A 536 27.35 -4.01 -1.28
C PHE A 536 27.79 -2.62 -1.77
N THR A 537 29.07 -2.24 -1.63
CA THR A 537 29.59 -0.96 -2.18
C THR A 537 29.58 -0.93 -3.72
N ARG A 538 29.50 -2.10 -4.38
CA ARG A 538 29.35 -2.19 -5.84
C ARG A 538 27.94 -1.84 -6.33
N TRP A 539 26.96 -1.77 -5.44
CA TRP A 539 25.57 -1.53 -5.79
C TRP A 539 25.34 -0.20 -6.53
N PRO A 540 25.79 0.97 -6.05
CA PRO A 540 25.46 2.25 -6.70
C PRO A 540 26.13 2.43 -8.06
N ALA A 541 27.32 1.86 -8.24
CA ALA A 541 28.03 1.87 -9.52
C ALA A 541 27.38 0.92 -10.54
N ALA A 542 26.77 -0.17 -10.08
CA ALA A 542 26.06 -1.13 -10.91
C ALA A 542 24.66 -0.61 -11.32
N THR A 543 23.93 0.06 -10.42
CA THR A 543 22.59 0.59 -10.70
C THR A 543 22.60 1.90 -11.49
N ASN A 544 23.57 2.81 -11.31
CA ASN A 544 23.51 4.15 -11.93
C ASN A 544 24.04 4.28 -13.35
N THR A 545 25.00 3.47 -13.80
CA THR A 545 25.81 3.88 -14.97
C THR A 545 26.03 2.86 -16.06
N LEU A 546 25.76 1.58 -15.83
CA LEU A 546 25.98 0.54 -16.85
C LEU A 546 24.73 -0.32 -17.07
N GLU A 547 24.06 -0.82 -16.02
CA GLU A 547 22.96 -1.77 -16.21
C GLU A 547 21.63 -1.11 -16.64
N ALA A 548 21.28 0.05 -16.08
CA ALA A 548 20.07 0.79 -16.47
C ALA A 548 20.15 1.30 -17.93
N SER A 549 21.35 1.64 -18.44
CA SER A 549 21.58 1.99 -19.83
C SER A 549 21.50 0.80 -20.80
N HIS A 550 21.56 -0.43 -20.28
CA HIS A 550 21.34 -1.64 -21.07
C HIS A 550 19.87 -2.04 -21.15
N ILE A 551 19.00 -1.52 -20.27
CA ILE A 551 17.56 -1.73 -20.38
C ILE A 551 17.08 -1.02 -21.65
N PRO A 552 16.50 -1.75 -22.61
CA PRO A 552 15.95 -1.13 -23.81
C PRO A 552 14.87 -0.13 -23.41
N GLY A 553 14.89 1.07 -23.99
CA GLY A 553 13.90 2.11 -23.66
C GLY A 553 12.45 1.66 -23.87
N LEU A 554 12.26 0.72 -24.80
CA LEU A 554 10.98 0.07 -25.04
C LEU A 554 10.50 -0.77 -23.85
N ALA A 555 11.42 -1.39 -23.11
CA ALA A 555 11.10 -2.15 -21.91
C ALA A 555 10.60 -1.24 -20.78
N ALA A 556 11.34 -0.16 -20.54
CA ALA A 556 10.95 0.86 -19.56
C ALA A 556 9.56 1.43 -19.90
N ALA A 557 9.34 1.84 -21.15
CA ALA A 557 8.07 2.46 -21.51
C ALA A 557 6.85 1.53 -21.47
N ILE A 558 6.99 0.21 -21.68
CA ILE A 558 5.84 -0.71 -21.63
C ILE A 558 5.57 -1.18 -20.20
N TRP A 559 6.60 -1.55 -19.45
CA TRP A 559 6.45 -2.25 -18.17
C TRP A 559 6.81 -1.41 -16.95
N THR A 560 7.19 -0.14 -17.11
CA THR A 560 7.38 0.77 -15.98
C THR A 560 6.52 2.03 -16.11
N TYR A 561 6.20 2.65 -14.99
CA TYR A 561 5.53 3.94 -14.95
C TYR A 561 6.08 4.79 -13.82
N ASP A 562 6.58 5.97 -14.20
CA ASP A 562 7.17 6.92 -13.27
C ASP A 562 6.78 8.36 -13.61
N PHE A 563 5.48 8.58 -13.84
CA PHE A 563 4.90 9.91 -14.09
C PHE A 563 3.84 10.24 -13.05
N ALA A 564 4.25 10.82 -11.93
CA ALA A 564 3.34 11.16 -10.84
C ALA A 564 2.54 12.44 -11.10
N ASP A 565 3.06 13.41 -11.85
CA ASP A 565 2.46 14.74 -11.98
C ASP A 565 0.99 14.73 -12.46
N PRO A 566 0.61 13.98 -13.52
CA PRO A 566 -0.78 13.93 -13.98
C PRO A 566 -1.73 13.39 -12.90
N VAL A 567 -1.31 12.37 -12.17
CA VAL A 567 -2.12 11.75 -11.12
C VAL A 567 -2.17 12.65 -9.89
N SER A 568 -1.05 13.26 -9.52
CA SER A 568 -0.92 14.19 -8.39
C SER A 568 -1.84 15.40 -8.55
N THR A 569 -1.94 15.97 -9.75
CA THR A 569 -2.80 17.14 -9.98
C THR A 569 -4.28 16.82 -9.78
N VAL A 570 -4.72 15.64 -10.22
CA VAL A 570 -6.11 15.16 -10.03
C VAL A 570 -6.38 14.85 -8.56
N LEU A 571 -5.43 14.20 -7.88
CA LEU A 571 -5.62 13.67 -6.54
C LEU A 571 -5.45 14.71 -5.42
N GLU A 572 -4.53 15.65 -5.58
CA GLU A 572 -4.20 16.64 -4.55
C GLU A 572 -4.97 17.94 -4.73
N GLY A 573 -5.61 18.13 -5.90
CA GLY A 573 -6.55 19.22 -6.12
C GLY A 573 -5.96 20.57 -5.73
N ALA A 574 -4.84 20.96 -6.35
CA ALA A 574 -4.20 22.26 -6.13
C ALA A 574 -5.02 23.42 -6.76
N SER A 575 -6.35 23.36 -6.66
CA SER A 575 -7.30 24.30 -7.26
C SER A 575 -6.95 25.75 -6.93
N ARG A 576 -6.61 26.03 -5.66
CA ARG A 576 -6.18 27.36 -5.23
C ARG A 576 -4.86 27.79 -5.87
N ALA A 577 -3.84 26.93 -5.91
CA ALA A 577 -2.56 27.26 -6.51
C ALA A 577 -2.68 27.43 -8.03
N ASN A 578 -3.45 26.57 -8.70
CA ASN A 578 -3.72 26.64 -10.13
C ASN A 578 -4.48 27.92 -10.49
N VAL A 579 -5.48 28.32 -9.70
CA VAL A 579 -6.19 29.59 -9.90
C VAL A 579 -5.26 30.78 -9.68
N LEU A 580 -4.42 30.76 -8.64
CA LEU A 580 -3.46 31.84 -8.38
C LEU A 580 -2.42 31.95 -9.49
N LEU A 581 -1.83 30.84 -9.92
CA LEU A 581 -0.86 30.81 -11.04
C LEU A 581 -1.50 31.27 -12.36
N ALA A 582 -2.75 30.86 -12.63
CA ALA A 582 -3.48 31.32 -13.80
C ALA A 582 -3.76 32.83 -13.80
N LEU A 583 -3.96 33.42 -12.61
CA LEU A 583 -4.20 34.86 -12.45
C LEU A 583 -2.90 35.67 -12.46
N ASP A 584 -1.83 35.15 -11.85
CA ASP A 584 -0.53 35.83 -11.73
C ASP A 584 0.30 35.71 -13.01
N ALA A 585 0.19 34.59 -13.73
CA ALA A 585 0.92 34.29 -14.97
C ALA A 585 0.00 33.67 -16.04
N PRO A 586 -0.96 34.45 -16.59
CA PRO A 586 -1.96 33.93 -17.52
C PRO A 586 -1.35 33.40 -18.82
N THR A 587 -0.29 34.04 -19.32
CA THR A 587 0.38 33.64 -20.58
C THR A 587 1.12 32.31 -20.43
N GLU A 588 1.82 32.10 -19.31
CA GLU A 588 2.53 30.85 -19.02
C GLU A 588 1.55 29.70 -18.79
N THR A 589 0.42 29.99 -18.13
CA THR A 589 -0.65 29.02 -17.91
C THR A 589 -1.30 28.60 -19.23
N LEU A 590 -1.62 29.56 -20.12
CA LEU A 590 -2.16 29.25 -21.45
C LEU A 590 -1.16 28.46 -22.31
N ALA A 591 0.13 28.79 -22.24
CA ALA A 591 1.18 28.04 -22.92
C ALA A 591 1.30 26.60 -22.39
N SER A 592 1.24 26.43 -21.06
CA SER A 592 1.27 25.11 -20.41
C SER A 592 0.04 24.26 -20.78
N MET A 593 -1.18 24.84 -20.72
CA MET A 593 -2.43 24.19 -21.14
C MET A 593 -2.41 23.79 -22.62
N TRP A 594 -1.84 24.64 -23.47
CA TRP A 594 -1.67 24.34 -24.89
C TRP A 594 -0.68 23.18 -25.11
N ALA A 595 0.45 23.18 -24.40
CA ALA A 595 1.43 22.09 -24.44
C ALA A 595 0.83 20.76 -23.96
N THR A 596 0.10 20.76 -22.85
CA THR A 596 -0.62 19.56 -22.35
C THR A 596 -1.73 19.10 -23.28
N SER A 597 -2.40 20.01 -23.99
CA SER A 597 -3.42 19.63 -24.98
C SER A 597 -2.84 18.97 -26.25
N ARG A 598 -1.54 19.14 -26.51
CA ARG A 598 -0.87 18.67 -27.74
C ARG A 598 0.19 17.60 -27.52
N MET A 599 0.61 17.34 -26.28
CA MET A 599 1.61 16.35 -25.95
C MET A 599 1.08 15.40 -24.88
N ALA A 600 1.31 14.09 -25.07
CA ALA A 600 1.09 13.12 -23.99
C ALA A 600 2.01 13.47 -22.81
N SER A 601 1.53 13.29 -21.59
CA SER A 601 2.32 13.48 -20.37
C SER A 601 3.64 12.71 -20.47
N GLY A 602 4.76 13.38 -20.22
CA GLY A 602 6.09 12.76 -20.22
C GLY A 602 6.91 12.90 -21.51
N GLN A 603 6.40 13.52 -22.57
CA GLN A 603 7.24 13.87 -23.72
C GLN A 603 7.95 15.21 -23.48
N LEU A 604 9.26 15.14 -23.19
CA LEU A 604 10.26 16.23 -23.19
C LEU A 604 9.68 17.62 -23.49
N GLN A 605 9.63 18.50 -22.50
CA GLN A 605 9.83 19.93 -22.75
C GLN A 605 11.22 20.07 -23.39
N ARG A 606 11.28 20.02 -24.72
CA ARG A 606 12.42 20.56 -25.45
C ARG A 606 12.52 22.03 -25.09
N ASP A 607 13.75 22.54 -24.99
CA ASP A 607 14.05 23.94 -24.74
C ASP A 607 13.05 24.86 -25.43
N MET A 608 12.46 25.78 -24.68
CA MET A 608 11.47 26.77 -25.12
C MET A 608 11.98 27.74 -26.22
N ALA A 609 13.11 27.46 -26.85
CA ALA A 609 13.73 28.30 -27.88
C ALA A 609 12.99 28.27 -29.23
N GLU A 610 12.10 27.29 -29.47
CA GLU A 610 11.39 27.14 -30.75
C GLU A 610 9.88 27.43 -30.60
N TRP A 611 9.53 28.68 -30.31
CA TRP A 611 8.17 29.19 -30.50
C TRP A 611 7.96 29.64 -31.96
N PRO A 612 6.89 29.19 -32.65
CA PRO A 612 6.57 29.63 -34.02
C PRO A 612 6.31 31.13 -34.17
N GLU A 613 6.00 31.83 -33.08
CA GLU A 613 5.73 33.27 -33.08
C GLU A 613 6.99 34.13 -33.27
N ARG A 614 8.21 33.54 -33.19
CA ARG A 614 9.46 34.22 -33.56
C ARG A 614 9.90 33.97 -35.00
N ILE A 615 9.12 33.22 -35.79
CA ILE A 615 9.35 33.03 -37.23
C ILE A 615 8.65 34.14 -38.04
N TRP A 616 7.86 35.00 -37.39
CA TRP A 616 7.15 36.12 -38.02
C TRP A 616 7.39 37.46 -37.29
N ASN A 617 8.65 37.80 -37.03
CA ASN A 617 9.11 39.18 -36.85
C ASN A 617 10.49 39.36 -37.46
#